data_AF-A0A8B9F387-F1
#
_entry.id   AF-A0A8B9F387-F1
#
_cell.length_a   1.000
_cell.length_b   1.000
_cell.length_c   1.000
_cell.angle_alpha   90.00
_cell.angle_beta   90.00
_cell.angle_gamma   90.00
#
_symmetry.space_group_name_H-M   'P 1'
#
loop_
_entity.id
_entity.type
_entity.pdbx_description
1 polymer ?
#
loop_
_entity_poly.entity_id
_entity_poly.type
_entity_poly.pdbx_seq_one_letter_code
_entity_poly.pdbx_strand_id
1 'polypeptide(L)'
;MENLTFVYCSCKVIWTLLVTILGYASSLPVGDDSICTTEELAKYSIIFTGKWSQTAFPKQYPLYRPPAQWSSMLGVTHSSDYSMWKKNEYASNGVRDFAEKGEAWVLMKEIEEAGEKIQSVHGIFSASAIPSGTGQTSTELEVHPRHPLVSFVVRIVPSPDWFVGIDSLNLCEGGHWMEEVSVDLFPYDAGTDSGFTFSSPNFATIPQDTVTEITCSSPSHPANSFYYPKLKILPPIAQVTMVKLKKTQLGLSAPFINPPAKSNEVIDSVLETPLDCEVSQWSSWGLCRGICRKTGTKIRTRFVLLQPANNGIPCPNLDEETGCEPENCV
;
A
#
# COMPACT_ATOMS: atom_id res chain seq x y z
N MET A 1 35.40 61.49 -78.13
CA MET A 1 35.02 60.60 -79.24
C MET A 1 33.70 59.95 -78.84
N GLU A 2 32.63 60.38 -79.53
CA GLU A 2 31.41 59.63 -79.89
C GLU A 2 30.68 58.88 -78.74
N ASN A 3 29.58 59.37 -78.15
CA ASN A 3 28.19 59.48 -78.66
C ASN A 3 27.67 58.21 -79.38
N LEU A 4 26.73 57.47 -78.74
CA LEU A 4 25.36 57.19 -79.23
C LEU A 4 24.61 56.26 -78.21
N THR A 5 23.59 56.76 -77.47
CA THR A 5 22.11 56.54 -77.68
C THR A 5 21.59 55.13 -77.33
N PHE A 6 20.44 54.85 -76.69
CA PHE A 6 19.26 55.61 -76.23
C PHE A 6 18.31 54.66 -75.43
N VAL A 7 17.41 55.23 -74.62
CA VAL A 7 16.01 54.83 -74.32
C VAL A 7 15.65 53.83 -73.17
N TYR A 8 15.04 54.42 -72.13
CA TYR A 8 13.84 54.08 -71.31
C TYR A 8 13.68 52.79 -70.46
N CYS A 9 13.53 53.06 -69.15
CA CYS A 9 12.34 52.87 -68.31
C CYS A 9 11.75 51.46 -68.08
N SER A 10 11.83 50.98 -66.84
CA SER A 10 10.64 50.90 -65.96
C SER A 10 10.95 50.38 -64.56
N CYS A 11 10.23 50.98 -63.63
CA CYS A 11 10.16 50.75 -62.20
C CYS A 11 9.72 49.31 -61.84
N LYS A 12 10.35 48.68 -60.84
CA LYS A 12 9.66 48.05 -59.70
C LYS A 12 10.63 47.55 -58.63
N VAL A 13 10.29 47.94 -57.41
CA VAL A 13 10.91 47.65 -56.12
C VAL A 13 10.90 46.15 -55.82
N ILE A 14 12.03 45.58 -55.40
CA ILE A 14 12.10 44.23 -54.83
C ILE A 14 12.71 44.35 -53.44
N TRP A 15 11.85 44.12 -52.45
CA TRP A 15 12.13 44.13 -51.02
C TRP A 15 12.89 42.85 -50.62
N THR A 16 13.93 43.03 -49.82
CA THR A 16 14.74 41.99 -49.19
C THR A 16 13.94 41.25 -48.11
N LEU A 17 13.81 39.93 -48.25
CA LEU A 17 13.19 39.05 -47.25
C LEU A 17 14.27 38.58 -46.25
N LEU A 18 14.27 39.21 -45.08
CA LEU A 18 15.08 38.84 -43.93
C LEU A 18 14.27 37.83 -43.10
N VAL A 19 14.64 36.55 -43.19
CA VAL A 19 13.99 35.47 -42.45
C VAL A 19 14.42 35.55 -40.98
N THR A 20 13.59 36.20 -40.16
CA THR A 20 13.67 36.12 -38.69
C THR A 20 13.06 34.80 -38.25
N ILE A 21 13.90 33.86 -37.79
CA ILE A 21 13.46 32.69 -37.04
C ILE A 21 13.02 33.19 -35.66
N LEU A 22 11.73 33.53 -35.55
CA LEU A 22 11.04 33.63 -34.26
C LEU A 22 10.88 32.19 -33.74
N GLY A 23 11.72 31.83 -32.78
CA GLY A 23 11.51 30.63 -31.98
C GLY A 23 10.17 30.74 -31.26
N TYR A 24 9.17 30.00 -31.74
CA TYR A 24 8.02 29.63 -30.95
C TYR A 24 8.52 28.72 -29.83
N ALA A 25 8.88 29.31 -28.70
CA ALA A 25 8.87 28.59 -27.44
C ALA A 25 7.40 28.36 -27.10
N SER A 26 6.87 27.23 -27.56
CA SER A 26 5.66 26.68 -26.98
C SER A 26 5.96 26.47 -25.50
N SER A 27 5.43 27.34 -24.65
CA SER A 27 5.34 27.05 -23.23
C SER A 27 4.57 25.73 -23.11
N LEU A 28 5.30 24.65 -22.82
CA LEU A 28 4.70 23.46 -22.24
C LEU A 28 3.88 23.95 -21.05
N PRO A 29 2.61 23.54 -20.89
CA PRO A 29 1.88 23.85 -19.68
C PRO A 29 2.71 23.28 -18.53
N VAL A 30 3.17 24.17 -17.67
CA VAL A 30 3.56 23.84 -16.30
C VAL A 30 2.41 22.99 -15.76
N GLY A 31 2.73 21.82 -15.20
CA GLY A 31 1.74 20.85 -14.75
C GLY A 31 0.59 21.55 -14.06
N ASP A 32 -0.61 21.36 -14.61
CA ASP A 32 -1.85 21.93 -14.10
C ASP A 32 -2.05 21.33 -12.70
N ASP A 33 -1.62 22.06 -11.66
CA ASP A 33 -2.17 21.87 -10.32
C ASP A 33 -3.66 22.11 -10.51
N SER A 34 -4.44 21.03 -10.71
CA SER A 34 -5.84 21.13 -11.08
C SER A 34 -6.59 21.77 -9.90
N ILE A 35 -6.71 23.09 -9.92
CA ILE A 35 -7.40 23.84 -8.88
C ILE A 35 -8.85 23.37 -8.89
N CYS A 36 -9.32 22.93 -7.73
CA CYS A 36 -10.72 22.55 -7.57
C CYS A 36 -11.60 23.81 -7.71
N THR A 37 -12.41 23.88 -8.77
CA THR A 37 -13.25 25.05 -9.10
C THR A 37 -14.71 24.90 -8.67
N THR A 38 -15.04 23.83 -7.94
CA THR A 38 -16.39 23.64 -7.40
C THR A 38 -16.68 24.63 -6.27
N GLU A 39 -17.95 25.02 -6.11
CA GLU A 39 -18.38 25.96 -5.07
C GLU A 39 -19.05 25.26 -3.88
N GLU A 40 -19.54 24.02 -4.07
CA GLU A 40 -20.28 23.30 -3.05
C GLU A 40 -19.42 22.27 -2.32
N LEU A 41 -19.67 22.10 -1.02
CA LEU A 41 -19.13 20.96 -0.27
C LEU A 41 -19.77 19.65 -0.75
N ALA A 42 -19.02 18.56 -0.67
CA ALA A 42 -19.51 17.21 -0.91
C ALA A 42 -19.29 16.32 0.32
N LYS A 43 -20.23 15.40 0.54
CA LYS A 43 -20.11 14.34 1.54
C LYS A 43 -19.85 13.02 0.85
N TYR A 44 -18.99 12.19 1.43
CA TYR A 44 -18.65 10.86 0.94
C TYR A 44 -18.83 9.84 2.04
N SER A 45 -19.26 8.63 1.68
CA SER A 45 -19.04 7.45 2.51
C SER A 45 -17.72 6.81 2.08
N ILE A 46 -16.79 6.68 3.03
CA ILE A 46 -15.53 5.95 2.85
C ILE A 46 -15.70 4.55 3.46
N ILE A 47 -15.40 3.53 2.67
CA ILE A 47 -15.55 2.13 3.02
C ILE A 47 -14.18 1.47 2.88
N PHE A 48 -13.62 1.02 3.99
CA PHE A 48 -12.40 0.22 4.01
C PHE A 48 -12.73 -1.25 4.08
N THR A 49 -12.13 -2.02 3.19
CA THR A 49 -12.27 -3.47 3.10
C THR A 49 -10.93 -4.12 3.33
N GLY A 50 -10.77 -4.76 4.48
CA GLY A 50 -9.62 -5.63 4.74
C GLY A 50 -9.69 -6.87 3.85
N LYS A 51 -8.62 -7.14 3.11
CA LYS A 51 -8.44 -8.31 2.23
C LYS A 51 -7.28 -9.20 2.70
N TRP A 52 -6.81 -9.01 3.94
CA TRP A 52 -5.73 -9.80 4.53
C TRP A 52 -6.27 -11.15 4.99
N SER A 53 -6.26 -12.13 4.08
CA SER A 53 -6.66 -13.51 4.37
C SER A 53 -5.46 -14.45 4.40
N GLN A 54 -5.61 -15.60 5.05
CA GLN A 54 -4.58 -16.65 5.03
C GLN A 54 -4.38 -17.21 3.61
N THR A 55 -5.41 -17.19 2.77
CA THR A 55 -5.29 -17.67 1.38
C THR A 55 -4.49 -16.68 0.52
N ALA A 56 -4.71 -15.37 0.66
CA ALA A 56 -3.95 -14.36 -0.08
C ALA A 56 -2.55 -14.13 0.48
N PHE A 57 -2.37 -14.26 1.80
CA PHE A 57 -1.10 -14.03 2.48
C PHE A 57 -0.82 -15.17 3.47
N PRO A 58 -0.49 -16.38 2.99
CA PRO A 58 -0.32 -17.56 3.85
C PRO A 58 0.94 -17.51 4.73
N LYS A 59 1.96 -16.77 4.32
CA LYS A 59 3.26 -16.75 5.03
C LYS A 59 3.08 -16.08 6.38
N GLN A 60 3.30 -16.86 7.45
CA GLN A 60 3.26 -16.40 8.84
C GLN A 60 1.94 -15.70 9.23
N TYR A 61 0.81 -16.02 8.58
CA TYR A 61 -0.48 -15.41 8.86
C TYR A 61 -0.82 -15.48 10.36
N PRO A 62 -0.98 -14.35 11.08
CA PRO A 62 -1.20 -14.36 12.53
C PRO A 62 -2.56 -14.97 12.92
N LEU A 63 -2.53 -16.13 13.58
CA LEU A 63 -3.76 -16.84 13.99
C LEU A 63 -4.14 -16.59 15.46
N TYR A 64 -3.20 -16.16 16.29
CA TYR A 64 -3.42 -16.00 17.73
C TYR A 64 -2.44 -15.01 18.36
N ARG A 65 -2.91 -14.33 19.42
CA ARG A 65 -2.14 -13.46 20.32
C ARG A 65 -1.26 -12.38 19.62
N PRO A 66 -1.87 -11.38 18.96
CA PRO A 66 -3.26 -11.31 18.51
C PRO A 66 -3.45 -11.97 17.13
N PRO A 67 -4.68 -12.36 16.76
CA PRO A 67 -4.98 -12.74 15.37
C PRO A 67 -4.81 -11.54 14.42
N ALA A 68 -4.64 -11.83 13.13
CA ALA A 68 -4.60 -10.83 12.07
C ALA A 68 -5.85 -9.96 12.10
N GLN A 69 -5.68 -8.65 12.19
CA GLN A 69 -6.73 -7.65 12.34
C GLN A 69 -6.22 -6.26 11.90
N TRP A 70 -7.09 -5.25 11.99
CA TRP A 70 -6.76 -3.87 11.61
C TRP A 70 -7.05 -2.93 12.79
N SER A 71 -6.24 -1.88 12.94
CA SER A 71 -6.58 -0.79 13.87
C SER A 71 -7.83 -0.04 13.41
N SER A 72 -8.30 0.90 14.24
CA SER A 72 -9.21 1.94 13.76
C SER A 72 -8.58 2.70 12.59
N MET A 73 -9.40 3.19 11.68
CA MET A 73 -8.95 4.14 10.66
C MET A 73 -8.95 5.55 11.25
N LEU A 74 -7.88 6.30 10.99
CA LEU A 74 -7.83 7.74 11.21
C LEU A 74 -7.51 8.44 9.88
N GLY A 75 -8.32 9.42 9.52
CA GLY A 75 -8.16 10.15 8.28
C GLY A 75 -8.53 11.62 8.42
N VAL A 76 -8.19 12.38 7.38
CA VAL A 76 -8.33 13.83 7.33
C VAL A 76 -8.67 14.29 5.92
N THR A 77 -9.52 15.31 5.82
CA THR A 77 -9.74 16.07 4.59
C THR A 77 -8.94 17.37 4.67
N HIS A 78 -8.09 17.62 3.69
CA HIS A 78 -7.05 18.65 3.77
C HIS A 78 -6.68 19.24 2.41
N SER A 79 -5.87 20.30 2.47
CA SER A 79 -5.22 20.94 1.33
C SER A 79 -3.80 20.37 1.13
N SER A 80 -3.14 20.76 0.04
CA SER A 80 -1.75 20.36 -0.24
C SER A 80 -0.73 20.88 0.78
N ASP A 81 -1.09 21.86 1.62
CA ASP A 81 -0.23 22.44 2.65
C ASP A 81 -0.06 21.52 3.88
N TYR A 82 -0.83 20.44 3.94
CA TYR A 82 -0.72 19.41 4.97
C TYR A 82 -0.40 18.05 4.34
N SER A 83 0.48 17.30 4.98
CA SER A 83 0.74 15.89 4.67
C SER A 83 0.63 15.08 5.95
N MET A 84 -0.21 14.04 5.93
CA MET A 84 -0.33 13.10 7.05
C MET A 84 0.88 12.16 7.11
N TRP A 85 1.23 11.59 5.96
CA TRP A 85 2.36 10.72 5.74
C TRP A 85 2.62 10.67 4.23
N LYS A 86 3.84 10.34 3.82
CA LYS A 86 4.19 10.26 2.39
C LYS A 86 5.33 9.31 2.13
N LYS A 87 5.27 8.58 1.01
CA LYS A 87 6.32 7.66 0.59
C LYS A 87 7.66 8.41 0.42
N ASN A 88 8.73 7.84 0.95
CA ASN A 88 10.08 8.41 1.00
C ASN A 88 10.22 9.68 1.86
N GLU A 89 9.27 9.96 2.75
CA GLU A 89 9.39 11.01 3.77
C GLU A 89 9.36 10.37 5.17
N TYR A 90 9.85 11.07 6.19
CA TYR A 90 9.88 10.55 7.55
C TYR A 90 8.49 10.58 8.18
N ALA A 91 8.11 9.49 8.86
CA ALA A 91 6.91 9.48 9.70
C ALA A 91 7.03 10.50 10.84
N SER A 92 5.95 11.26 11.10
CA SER A 92 5.84 12.11 12.28
C SER A 92 5.83 11.28 13.57
N ASN A 93 5.93 11.93 14.73
CA ASN A 93 5.77 11.22 16.01
C ASN A 93 4.37 10.61 16.14
N GLY A 94 3.33 11.33 15.69
CA GLY A 94 1.96 10.82 15.65
C GLY A 94 1.81 9.61 14.74
N VAL A 95 2.37 9.65 13.53
CA VAL A 95 2.34 8.51 12.60
C VAL A 95 3.11 7.33 13.18
N ARG A 96 4.28 7.53 13.80
CA ARG A 96 5.03 6.46 14.49
C ARG A 96 4.19 5.77 15.56
N ASP A 97 3.62 6.53 16.49
CA ASP A 97 2.85 5.95 17.60
C ASP A 97 1.58 5.22 17.10
N PHE A 98 0.95 5.77 16.06
CA PHE A 98 -0.18 5.10 15.41
C PHE A 98 0.25 3.81 14.68
N ALA A 99 1.33 3.88 13.90
CA ALA A 99 1.84 2.77 13.09
C ALA A 99 2.40 1.64 13.94
N GLU A 100 2.97 1.89 15.12
CA GLU A 100 3.53 0.86 16.02
C GLU A 100 2.52 0.33 17.06
N LYS A 101 1.61 1.18 17.56
CA LYS A 101 0.78 0.86 18.73
C LYS A 101 -0.71 1.02 18.49
N GLY A 102 -1.11 1.68 17.40
CA GLY A 102 -2.49 2.10 17.17
C GLY A 102 -2.92 3.28 18.06
N GLU A 103 -1.96 4.00 18.65
CA GLU A 103 -2.23 5.16 19.49
C GLU A 103 -2.43 6.42 18.63
N ALA A 104 -3.69 6.87 18.51
CA ALA A 104 -4.07 7.97 17.63
C ALA A 104 -3.90 9.38 18.23
N TRP A 105 -3.72 9.51 19.53
CA TRP A 105 -3.85 10.79 20.24
C TRP A 105 -2.83 11.84 19.77
N VAL A 106 -1.56 11.46 19.60
CA VAL A 106 -0.51 12.39 19.15
C VAL A 106 -0.78 12.83 17.72
N LEU A 107 -1.17 11.90 16.84
CA LEU A 107 -1.52 12.20 15.45
C LEU A 107 -2.74 13.12 15.34
N MET A 108 -3.79 12.89 16.15
CA MET A 108 -4.95 13.77 16.19
C MET A 108 -4.57 15.21 16.58
N LYS A 109 -3.68 15.38 17.57
CA LYS A 109 -3.16 16.70 17.94
C LYS A 109 -2.36 17.36 16.82
N GLU A 110 -1.51 16.61 16.12
CA GLU A 110 -0.76 17.13 14.97
C GLU A 110 -1.71 17.66 13.87
N ILE A 111 -2.80 16.92 13.61
CA ILE A 111 -3.84 17.31 12.64
C ILE A 111 -4.60 18.57 13.11
N GLU A 112 -5.02 18.60 14.38
CA GLU A 112 -5.72 19.76 14.95
C GLU A 112 -4.86 21.02 14.89
N GLU A 113 -3.57 20.93 15.25
CA GLU A 113 -2.64 22.05 15.18
C GLU A 113 -2.44 22.56 13.75
N ALA A 114 -2.39 21.68 12.75
CA ALA A 114 -2.31 22.08 11.34
C ALA A 114 -3.58 22.82 10.87
N GLY A 115 -4.75 22.36 11.31
CA GLY A 115 -6.03 23.02 11.05
C GLY A 115 -6.10 24.42 11.68
N GLU A 116 -5.66 24.59 12.92
CA GLU A 116 -5.71 25.88 13.62
C GLU A 116 -4.67 26.88 13.11
N LYS A 117 -3.42 26.44 12.88
CA LYS A 117 -2.30 27.33 12.58
C LYS A 117 -2.16 27.65 11.09
N ILE A 118 -2.38 26.67 10.22
CA ILE A 118 -2.10 26.77 8.78
C ILE A 118 -3.42 26.78 7.97
N GLN A 119 -4.56 26.48 8.60
CA GLN A 119 -5.86 26.36 7.93
C GLN A 119 -5.85 25.30 6.81
N SER A 120 -4.96 24.32 6.91
CA SER A 120 -4.70 23.33 5.88
C SER A 120 -5.57 22.08 6.01
N VAL A 121 -6.34 21.94 7.10
CA VAL A 121 -7.23 20.82 7.41
C VAL A 121 -8.67 21.30 7.52
N HIS A 122 -9.61 20.61 6.88
CA HIS A 122 -11.06 20.88 6.96
C HIS A 122 -11.75 20.01 8.00
N GLY A 123 -11.47 18.71 8.02
CA GLY A 123 -12.14 17.78 8.93
C GLY A 123 -11.34 16.52 9.21
N ILE A 124 -11.56 15.95 10.40
CA ILE A 124 -11.03 14.66 10.83
C ILE A 124 -12.15 13.64 10.76
N PHE A 125 -11.85 12.44 10.28
CA PHE A 125 -12.79 11.32 10.28
C PHE A 125 -12.11 10.06 10.80
N SER A 126 -12.92 9.15 11.34
CA SER A 126 -12.46 7.87 11.83
C SER A 126 -13.49 6.78 11.61
N ALA A 127 -13.02 5.55 11.44
CA ALA A 127 -13.87 4.36 11.38
C ALA A 127 -13.35 3.30 12.37
N SER A 128 -14.26 2.48 12.89
CA SER A 128 -13.95 1.46 13.90
C SER A 128 -12.95 0.43 13.39
N ALA A 129 -12.13 -0.10 14.31
CA ALA A 129 -11.21 -1.21 14.05
C ALA A 129 -11.94 -2.46 13.53
N ILE A 130 -11.25 -3.27 12.73
CA ILE A 130 -11.76 -4.56 12.24
C ILE A 130 -11.03 -5.68 12.99
N PRO A 131 -11.72 -6.51 13.79
CA PRO A 131 -11.10 -7.53 14.65
C PRO A 131 -10.64 -8.79 13.90
N SER A 132 -10.53 -8.73 12.57
CA SER A 132 -10.14 -9.83 11.67
C SER A 132 -9.42 -9.29 10.44
N GLY A 133 -8.57 -10.11 9.81
CA GLY A 133 -7.79 -9.70 8.63
C GLY A 133 -8.67 -9.40 7.41
N THR A 134 -9.84 -10.03 7.32
CA THR A 134 -10.89 -9.69 6.35
C THR A 134 -12.10 -9.08 7.05
N GLY A 135 -12.70 -8.06 6.45
CA GLY A 135 -13.89 -7.39 7.00
C GLY A 135 -14.04 -5.99 6.41
N GLN A 136 -15.07 -5.26 6.84
CA GLN A 136 -15.32 -3.90 6.39
C GLN A 136 -15.60 -2.97 7.56
N THR A 137 -15.20 -1.70 7.40
CA THR A 137 -15.56 -0.59 8.27
C THR A 137 -15.82 0.63 7.40
N SER A 138 -16.70 1.52 7.84
CA SER A 138 -17.03 2.72 7.07
C SER A 138 -17.33 3.91 7.97
N THR A 139 -17.20 5.09 7.39
CA THR A 139 -17.59 6.36 8.00
C THR A 139 -17.96 7.37 6.93
N GLU A 140 -18.39 8.55 7.34
CA GLU A 140 -18.65 9.67 6.43
C GLU A 140 -17.54 10.72 6.57
N LEU A 141 -17.19 11.35 5.47
CA LEU A 141 -16.31 12.51 5.44
C LEU A 141 -16.92 13.62 4.60
N GLU A 142 -16.55 14.86 4.90
CA GLU A 142 -16.93 16.04 4.14
C GLU A 142 -15.69 16.68 3.54
N VAL A 143 -15.74 16.96 2.23
CA VAL A 143 -14.69 17.64 1.49
C VAL A 143 -15.15 19.03 1.09
N HIS A 144 -14.22 19.98 1.21
CA HIS A 144 -14.41 21.38 0.87
C HIS A 144 -13.58 21.70 -0.38
N PRO A 145 -13.99 22.63 -1.26
CA PRO A 145 -13.21 22.97 -2.46
C PRO A 145 -11.76 23.38 -2.21
N ARG A 146 -11.49 24.06 -1.08
CA ARG A 146 -10.14 24.43 -0.61
C ARG A 146 -9.35 23.27 0.02
N HIS A 147 -10.01 22.17 0.34
CA HIS A 147 -9.45 21.01 1.02
C HIS A 147 -9.93 19.71 0.33
N PRO A 148 -9.60 19.53 -0.98
CA PRO A 148 -10.16 18.44 -1.77
C PRO A 148 -9.41 17.12 -1.59
N LEU A 149 -8.31 17.11 -0.82
CA LEU A 149 -7.45 15.95 -0.62
C LEU A 149 -7.91 15.13 0.58
N VAL A 150 -7.83 13.82 0.45
CA VAL A 150 -8.11 12.86 1.51
C VAL A 150 -6.84 12.06 1.80
N SER A 151 -6.44 12.01 3.07
CA SER A 151 -5.42 11.11 3.58
C SER A 151 -5.95 10.29 4.74
N PHE A 152 -5.52 9.04 4.87
CA PHE A 152 -5.80 8.22 6.04
C PHE A 152 -4.73 7.16 6.26
N VAL A 153 -4.73 6.60 7.46
CA VAL A 153 -3.85 5.51 7.87
C VAL A 153 -4.63 4.45 8.67
N VAL A 154 -4.26 3.18 8.46
CA VAL A 154 -4.76 2.00 9.20
C VAL A 154 -3.57 1.09 9.48
N ARG A 155 -3.26 0.83 10.75
CA ARG A 155 -2.18 -0.08 11.16
C ARG A 155 -2.56 -1.54 10.88
N ILE A 156 -1.60 -2.30 10.38
CA ILE A 156 -1.69 -3.77 10.26
C ILE A 156 -1.40 -4.35 11.64
N VAL A 157 -2.28 -5.20 12.18
CA VAL A 157 -2.16 -5.71 13.55
C VAL A 157 -2.13 -7.24 13.55
N PRO A 158 -1.10 -7.88 14.16
CA PRO A 158 0.12 -7.28 14.68
C PRO A 158 1.11 -6.95 13.56
N SER A 159 1.97 -5.96 13.78
CA SER A 159 3.14 -5.67 12.96
C SER A 159 4.16 -4.84 13.75
N PRO A 160 5.42 -4.73 13.30
CA PRO A 160 6.40 -3.80 13.87
C PRO A 160 5.86 -2.36 13.78
N ASP A 161 5.79 -1.81 12.57
CA ASP A 161 5.37 -0.43 12.28
C ASP A 161 4.63 -0.35 10.92
N TRP A 162 3.97 -1.44 10.52
CA TRP A 162 3.37 -1.55 9.20
C TRP A 162 1.94 -1.02 9.16
N PHE A 163 1.59 -0.34 8.07
CA PHE A 163 0.27 0.24 7.86
C PHE A 163 -0.16 0.19 6.40
N VAL A 164 -1.41 0.52 6.15
CA VAL A 164 -1.95 0.86 4.82
C VAL A 164 -2.62 2.23 4.91
N GLY A 165 -2.77 2.90 3.77
CA GLY A 165 -3.42 4.19 3.76
C GLY A 165 -3.48 4.80 2.38
N ILE A 166 -4.01 6.01 2.32
CA ILE A 166 -3.89 6.91 1.18
C ILE A 166 -3.19 8.19 1.64
N ASP A 167 -2.28 8.68 0.80
CA ASP A 167 -1.69 10.02 0.88
C ASP A 167 -2.29 10.90 -0.23
N SER A 168 -2.95 11.99 0.17
CA SER A 168 -3.33 13.11 -0.68
C SER A 168 -4.16 12.77 -1.92
N LEU A 169 -5.12 11.84 -1.83
CA LEU A 169 -6.04 11.57 -2.94
C LEU A 169 -6.97 12.75 -3.16
N ASN A 170 -6.91 13.33 -4.36
CA ASN A 170 -7.79 14.42 -4.75
C ASN A 170 -9.16 13.88 -5.20
N LEU A 171 -10.23 14.23 -4.49
CA LEU A 171 -11.61 13.87 -4.87
C LEU A 171 -12.27 14.88 -5.83
N CYS A 172 -11.58 15.98 -6.13
CA CYS A 172 -12.04 17.01 -7.04
C CYS A 172 -11.22 16.99 -8.34
N GLU A 173 -11.91 16.77 -9.46
CA GLU A 173 -11.28 16.83 -10.78
C GLU A 173 -11.81 18.08 -11.50
N GLY A 174 -11.00 19.15 -11.54
CA GLY A 174 -11.45 20.44 -12.08
C GLY A 174 -12.68 20.99 -11.33
N GLY A 175 -13.85 21.04 -11.98
CA GLY A 175 -15.08 21.64 -11.42
C GLY A 175 -16.07 20.66 -10.78
N HIS A 176 -15.73 19.39 -10.66
CA HIS A 176 -16.66 18.36 -10.18
C HIS A 176 -16.03 17.40 -9.17
N TRP A 177 -16.86 17.02 -8.20
CA TRP A 177 -16.59 15.98 -7.23
C TRP A 177 -16.80 14.60 -7.85
N MET A 178 -15.79 13.73 -7.76
CA MET A 178 -15.85 12.34 -8.26
C MET A 178 -17.05 11.60 -7.64
N GLU A 179 -17.82 10.87 -8.42
CA GLU A 179 -19.00 10.15 -7.89
C GLU A 179 -18.59 8.90 -7.09
N GLU A 180 -17.55 8.21 -7.53
CA GLU A 180 -16.99 7.02 -6.88
C GLU A 180 -15.51 6.90 -7.22
N VAL A 181 -14.70 6.49 -6.24
CA VAL A 181 -13.30 6.12 -6.43
C VAL A 181 -13.00 4.87 -5.61
N SER A 182 -12.27 3.93 -6.20
CA SER A 182 -11.82 2.72 -5.52
C SER A 182 -10.32 2.53 -5.73
N VAL A 183 -9.61 2.28 -4.64
CA VAL A 183 -8.14 2.18 -4.62
C VAL A 183 -7.74 0.92 -3.88
N ASP A 184 -6.94 0.09 -4.54
CA ASP A 184 -6.28 -1.07 -3.93
C ASP A 184 -5.09 -0.59 -3.08
N LEU A 185 -4.99 -1.14 -1.87
CA LEU A 185 -4.02 -0.72 -0.86
C LEU A 185 -2.96 -1.80 -0.64
N PHE A 186 -1.73 -1.35 -0.50
CA PHE A 186 -0.54 -2.17 -0.27
C PHE A 186 0.12 -1.78 1.06
N PRO A 187 0.82 -2.72 1.72
CA PRO A 187 1.48 -2.45 3.00
C PRO A 187 2.65 -1.47 2.83
N TYR A 188 2.77 -0.55 3.79
CA TYR A 188 3.89 0.37 3.97
C TYR A 188 4.57 0.11 5.32
N ASP A 189 5.87 0.35 5.35
CA ASP A 189 6.73 0.35 6.52
C ASP A 189 6.96 1.81 6.94
N ALA A 190 6.80 2.14 8.23
CA ALA A 190 6.95 3.51 8.71
C ALA A 190 8.42 3.95 8.87
N GLY A 191 9.37 3.00 8.85
CA GLY A 191 10.80 3.24 9.03
C GLY A 191 11.21 3.48 10.48
N THR A 192 10.41 3.04 11.46
CA THR A 192 10.63 3.31 12.89
C THR A 192 10.89 2.07 13.74
N ASP A 193 10.47 0.88 13.29
CA ASP A 193 10.78 -0.41 13.91
C ASP A 193 11.31 -1.42 12.88
N SER A 194 12.46 -2.03 13.17
CA SER A 194 13.20 -2.94 12.29
C SER A 194 12.81 -4.42 12.49
N GLY A 195 11.66 -4.72 13.11
CA GLY A 195 11.12 -6.06 13.18
C GLY A 195 10.86 -6.67 11.79
N PHE A 196 11.20 -7.94 11.59
CA PHE A 196 11.08 -8.60 10.27
C PHE A 196 9.71 -9.23 10.02
N THR A 197 9.01 -9.59 11.09
CA THR A 197 7.76 -10.36 11.02
C THR A 197 6.63 -9.68 11.78
N PHE A 198 5.38 -10.05 11.47
CA PHE A 198 4.19 -9.54 12.15
C PHE A 198 4.28 -9.54 13.68
N SER A 199 4.94 -10.55 14.26
CA SER A 199 5.06 -10.75 15.72
C SER A 199 6.48 -10.57 16.25
N SER A 200 7.35 -9.91 15.49
CA SER A 200 8.70 -9.56 15.97
C SER A 200 8.61 -8.67 17.21
N PRO A 201 9.51 -8.84 18.19
CA PRO A 201 9.61 -7.90 19.30
C PRO A 201 10.08 -6.54 18.78
N ASN A 202 9.71 -5.47 19.48
CA ASN A 202 10.08 -4.12 19.10
C ASN A 202 11.60 -3.96 19.00
N PHE A 203 12.07 -3.37 17.91
CA PHE A 203 13.47 -3.09 17.65
C PHE A 203 13.61 -1.79 16.87
N ALA A 204 13.78 -0.67 17.58
CA ALA A 204 13.79 0.66 16.96
C ALA A 204 14.81 0.79 15.81
N THR A 205 14.36 1.39 14.70
CA THR A 205 15.19 1.73 13.54
C THR A 205 16.00 2.99 13.85
N ILE A 206 17.33 2.86 13.93
CA ILE A 206 18.24 3.96 14.30
C ILE A 206 19.42 4.03 13.31
N PRO A 207 19.58 5.13 12.55
CA PRO A 207 18.68 6.29 12.47
C PRO A 207 17.31 5.90 11.90
N GLN A 208 16.27 6.69 12.18
CA GLN A 208 14.94 6.49 11.58
C GLN A 208 15.06 6.48 10.06
N ASP A 209 14.36 5.56 9.41
CA ASP A 209 14.21 5.50 7.96
C ASP A 209 12.92 6.19 7.50
N THR A 210 12.79 6.44 6.20
CA THR A 210 11.58 7.03 5.62
C THR A 210 10.51 5.97 5.38
N VAL A 211 9.26 6.40 5.21
CA VAL A 211 8.16 5.51 4.82
C VAL A 211 8.48 4.82 3.50
N THR A 212 8.44 3.48 3.47
CA THR A 212 8.68 2.69 2.26
C THR A 212 7.55 1.72 1.98
N GLU A 213 7.30 1.46 0.70
CA GLU A 213 6.30 0.47 0.30
C GLU A 213 6.89 -0.93 0.46
N ILE A 214 6.16 -1.82 1.13
CA ILE A 214 6.52 -3.23 1.27
C ILE A 214 6.01 -3.98 0.03
N THR A 215 6.92 -4.71 -0.61
CA THR A 215 6.65 -5.45 -1.84
C THR A 215 6.96 -6.93 -1.67
N CYS A 216 6.62 -7.76 -2.66
CA CYS A 216 6.90 -9.19 -2.61
C CYS A 216 8.40 -9.51 -2.66
N SER A 217 9.24 -8.57 -3.08
CA SER A 217 10.69 -8.74 -3.26
C SER A 217 11.54 -7.84 -2.37
N SER A 218 10.95 -6.83 -1.72
CA SER A 218 11.64 -5.90 -0.82
C SER A 218 10.77 -5.55 0.38
N PRO A 219 11.27 -5.68 1.63
CA PRO A 219 12.63 -6.12 1.97
C PRO A 219 12.88 -7.62 1.69
N SER A 220 14.09 -7.98 1.24
CA SER A 220 14.37 -9.30 0.63
C SER A 220 14.89 -10.38 1.58
N HIS A 221 14.76 -10.20 2.90
CA HIS A 221 15.20 -11.19 3.88
C HIS A 221 14.20 -12.37 3.92
N PRO A 222 14.66 -13.64 3.94
CA PRO A 222 13.76 -14.80 3.92
C PRO A 222 12.70 -14.82 5.02
N ALA A 223 13.02 -14.28 6.20
CA ALA A 223 12.09 -14.21 7.32
C ALA A 223 10.96 -13.18 7.13
N ASN A 224 11.11 -12.20 6.22
CA ASN A 224 10.15 -11.11 6.08
C ASN A 224 8.76 -11.63 5.70
N SER A 225 7.73 -11.16 6.40
CA SER A 225 6.37 -11.68 6.28
C SER A 225 5.77 -11.47 4.89
N PHE A 226 6.11 -10.37 4.22
CA PHE A 226 5.65 -10.06 2.87
C PHE A 226 6.65 -10.45 1.77
N TYR A 227 7.72 -11.18 2.09
CA TYR A 227 8.66 -11.66 1.07
C TYR A 227 8.14 -12.94 0.40
N TYR A 228 7.66 -12.80 -0.84
CA TYR A 228 7.12 -13.83 -1.71
C TYR A 228 7.86 -13.83 -3.06
N PRO A 229 9.05 -14.45 -3.16
CA PRO A 229 9.93 -14.31 -4.33
C PRO A 229 9.35 -14.87 -5.64
N LYS A 230 8.31 -15.72 -5.57
CA LYS A 230 7.61 -16.24 -6.74
C LYS A 230 6.54 -15.30 -7.30
N LEU A 231 6.11 -14.33 -6.52
CA LEU A 231 5.15 -13.32 -6.96
C LEU A 231 5.87 -12.17 -7.65
N LYS A 232 5.23 -11.60 -8.67
CA LYS A 232 5.71 -10.37 -9.32
C LYS A 232 5.30 -9.11 -8.55
N ILE A 233 4.10 -9.14 -7.97
CA ILE A 233 3.48 -8.07 -7.19
C ILE A 233 2.66 -8.74 -6.10
N LEU A 234 2.54 -8.11 -4.93
CA LEU A 234 1.64 -8.58 -3.88
C LEU A 234 0.18 -8.46 -4.33
N PRO A 235 -0.72 -9.30 -3.80
CA PRO A 235 -2.14 -8.97 -3.76
C PRO A 235 -2.37 -7.61 -3.10
N PRO A 236 -3.46 -6.90 -3.42
CA PRO A 236 -3.98 -5.86 -2.54
C PRO A 236 -4.30 -6.47 -1.16
N ILE A 237 -3.72 -5.92 -0.10
CA ILE A 237 -3.99 -6.38 1.27
C ILE A 237 -5.28 -5.75 1.83
N ALA A 238 -5.70 -4.62 1.26
CA ALA A 238 -6.97 -3.98 1.52
C ALA A 238 -7.43 -3.22 0.28
N GLN A 239 -8.65 -2.68 0.33
CA GLN A 239 -9.19 -1.78 -0.66
C GLN A 239 -10.01 -0.72 0.04
N VAL A 240 -9.98 0.50 -0.46
CA VAL A 240 -10.87 1.57 -0.02
C VAL A 240 -11.73 2.03 -1.18
N THR A 241 -13.01 2.26 -0.89
CA THR A 241 -13.96 2.84 -1.82
C THR A 241 -14.59 4.07 -1.19
N MET A 242 -14.59 5.19 -1.91
CA MET A 242 -15.27 6.41 -1.51
C MET A 242 -16.39 6.70 -2.49
N VAL A 243 -17.62 6.78 -1.98
CA VAL A 243 -18.82 7.03 -2.78
C VAL A 243 -19.45 8.35 -2.34
N LYS A 244 -19.68 9.25 -3.29
CA LYS A 244 -20.31 10.53 -3.03
C LYS A 244 -21.77 10.33 -2.61
N LEU A 245 -22.15 10.95 -1.49
CA LEU A 245 -23.49 10.87 -0.96
C LEU A 245 -24.40 11.87 -1.69
N LYS A 246 -25.56 11.38 -2.16
CA LYS A 246 -26.57 12.24 -2.77
C LYS A 246 -27.26 13.07 -1.69
N LYS A 247 -27.41 14.38 -1.91
CA LYS A 247 -28.21 15.26 -1.04
C LYS A 247 -29.66 14.78 -1.07
N THR A 248 -30.13 14.15 0.01
CA THR A 248 -31.55 13.80 0.15
C THR A 248 -32.35 15.09 0.27
N GLN A 249 -33.10 15.46 -0.78
CA GLN A 249 -34.10 16.53 -0.70
C GLN A 249 -35.12 16.13 0.36
N LEU A 250 -35.29 16.93 1.42
CA LEU A 250 -36.31 16.70 2.44
C LEU A 250 -37.70 16.79 1.78
N GLY A 251 -38.39 15.65 1.66
CA GLY A 251 -39.77 15.60 1.19
C GLY A 251 -40.21 14.19 0.77
N LEU A 252 -40.97 13.53 1.65
CA LEU A 252 -41.70 12.26 1.50
C LEU A 252 -40.90 10.97 1.74
N SER A 253 -41.31 10.26 2.79
CA SER A 253 -41.00 8.86 3.05
C SER A 253 -41.46 7.99 1.88
N ALA A 254 -40.53 7.56 1.04
CA ALA A 254 -40.74 6.46 0.12
C ALA A 254 -40.57 5.13 0.87
N PRO A 255 -41.45 4.14 0.67
CA PRO A 255 -41.37 2.86 1.36
C PRO A 255 -40.10 2.09 0.95
N PHE A 256 -39.52 1.37 1.90
CA PHE A 256 -38.45 0.41 1.70
C PHE A 256 -38.80 -0.57 0.56
N ILE A 257 -38.16 -0.40 -0.59
CA ILE A 257 -38.11 -1.42 -1.64
C ILE A 257 -36.74 -2.08 -1.52
N ASN A 258 -36.73 -3.34 -1.06
CA ASN A 258 -35.55 -4.19 -1.09
C ASN A 258 -35.05 -4.30 -2.54
N PRO A 259 -33.77 -4.06 -2.84
CA PRO A 259 -33.24 -4.30 -4.17
C PRO A 259 -33.32 -5.80 -4.50
N PRO A 260 -33.74 -6.17 -5.72
CA PRO A 260 -33.69 -7.56 -6.15
C PRO A 260 -32.22 -8.00 -6.22
N ALA A 261 -31.93 -9.14 -5.58
CA ALA A 261 -30.66 -9.84 -5.71
C ALA A 261 -30.39 -10.11 -7.20
N LYS A 262 -29.56 -9.26 -7.81
CA LYS A 262 -28.93 -9.57 -9.10
C LYS A 262 -27.77 -10.50 -8.79
N SER A 263 -28.04 -11.79 -8.96
CA SER A 263 -27.04 -12.82 -9.19
C SER A 263 -26.27 -12.46 -10.45
N ASN A 264 -25.14 -11.79 -10.27
CA ASN A 264 -23.98 -11.97 -11.12
C ASN A 264 -22.87 -12.40 -10.17
N GLU A 265 -22.56 -13.69 -10.18
CA GLU A 265 -21.33 -14.23 -9.61
C GLU A 265 -20.16 -13.50 -10.29
N VAL A 266 -19.73 -12.40 -9.66
CA VAL A 266 -18.31 -12.07 -9.72
C VAL A 266 -17.69 -13.14 -8.84
N ILE A 267 -17.11 -14.15 -9.49
CA ILE A 267 -16.12 -15.00 -8.84
C ILE A 267 -15.02 -14.01 -8.42
N ASP A 268 -15.13 -13.49 -7.20
CA ASP A 268 -14.00 -13.01 -6.43
C ASP A 268 -13.11 -14.23 -6.32
N SER A 269 -12.28 -14.42 -7.35
CA SER A 269 -11.32 -15.51 -7.38
C SER A 269 -10.44 -15.24 -6.17
N VAL A 270 -10.70 -15.97 -5.09
CA VAL A 270 -9.90 -15.91 -3.87
C VAL A 270 -8.46 -15.98 -4.34
N LEU A 271 -7.75 -14.85 -4.23
CA LEU A 271 -6.45 -14.74 -4.84
C LEU A 271 -5.51 -15.61 -4.01
N GLU A 272 -5.27 -16.84 -4.44
CA GLU A 272 -4.44 -17.78 -3.71
C GLU A 272 -2.97 -17.53 -4.02
N THR A 273 -2.18 -17.23 -2.99
CA THR A 273 -0.74 -17.03 -3.14
C THR A 273 -0.01 -18.34 -2.87
N PRO A 274 0.62 -19.00 -3.86
CA PRO A 274 1.36 -20.24 -3.62
C PRO A 274 2.52 -20.01 -2.66
N LEU A 275 2.65 -20.90 -1.68
CA LEU A 275 3.72 -20.87 -0.69
C LEU A 275 4.37 -22.24 -0.58
N ASP A 276 5.66 -22.31 -0.86
CA ASP A 276 6.42 -23.55 -0.74
C ASP A 276 6.74 -23.86 0.72
N CYS A 277 6.95 -25.14 0.99
CA CYS A 277 7.54 -25.55 2.25
C CYS A 277 9.00 -25.10 2.35
N GLU A 278 9.37 -24.53 3.49
CA GLU A 278 10.77 -24.28 3.86
C GLU A 278 11.15 -25.19 5.02
N VAL A 279 12.33 -25.79 4.97
CA VAL A 279 12.85 -26.71 6.00
C VAL A 279 14.21 -26.24 6.48
N SER A 280 14.56 -26.60 7.71
CA SER A 280 15.85 -26.27 8.31
C SER A 280 17.00 -27.05 7.67
N GLN A 281 18.22 -26.65 8.01
CA GLN A 281 19.40 -27.45 7.73
C GLN A 281 19.31 -28.80 8.46
N TRP A 282 19.94 -29.82 7.88
CA TRP A 282 20.06 -31.11 8.54
C TRP A 282 20.82 -30.99 9.86
N SER A 283 20.37 -31.77 10.86
CA SER A 283 21.15 -32.03 12.05
C SER A 283 22.46 -32.73 11.69
N SER A 284 23.40 -32.72 12.64
CA SER A 284 24.50 -33.69 12.63
C SER A 284 23.94 -35.11 12.58
N TRP A 285 24.71 -36.03 11.98
CA TRP A 285 24.39 -37.44 12.02
C TRP A 285 24.34 -37.95 13.47
N GLY A 286 23.31 -38.75 13.78
CA GLY A 286 23.27 -39.52 15.02
C GLY A 286 24.34 -40.61 15.06
N LEU A 287 24.47 -41.25 16.23
CA LEU A 287 25.39 -42.37 16.42
C LEU A 287 25.03 -43.53 15.49
N CYS A 288 26.06 -44.22 14.99
CA CYS A 288 25.88 -45.41 14.17
C CYS A 288 25.26 -46.53 15.03
N ARG A 289 24.04 -46.93 14.70
CA ARG A 289 23.32 -48.04 15.34
C ARG A 289 23.54 -49.30 14.53
N GLY A 290 24.05 -50.34 15.14
CA GLY A 290 24.28 -51.60 14.45
C GLY A 290 25.11 -52.57 15.27
N ILE A 291 25.23 -53.79 14.75
CA ILE A 291 26.12 -54.79 15.34
C ILE A 291 27.52 -54.54 14.78
N CYS A 292 28.53 -54.57 15.65
CA CYS A 292 29.93 -54.43 15.27
C CYS A 292 30.34 -55.42 14.17
N ARG A 293 31.18 -54.93 13.24
CA ARG A 293 31.61 -55.66 12.03
C ARG A 293 30.48 -55.96 11.02
N LYS A 294 29.30 -55.37 11.20
CA LYS A 294 28.23 -55.31 10.19
C LYS A 294 27.94 -53.85 9.86
N THR A 295 27.42 -53.59 8.67
CA THR A 295 26.91 -52.26 8.30
C THR A 295 25.78 -51.89 9.26
N GLY A 296 25.98 -50.81 10.01
CA GLY A 296 24.96 -50.17 10.81
C GLY A 296 24.28 -49.03 10.04
N THR A 297 23.42 -48.33 10.76
CA THR A 297 22.62 -47.24 10.24
C THR A 297 22.77 -46.02 11.13
N LYS A 298 22.91 -44.85 10.52
CA LYS A 298 22.79 -43.56 11.21
C LYS A 298 21.69 -42.74 10.56
N ILE A 299 21.06 -41.90 11.38
CA ILE A 299 19.93 -41.06 10.98
C ILE A 299 20.29 -39.62 11.30
N ARG A 300 19.88 -38.70 10.43
CA ARG A 300 19.85 -37.26 10.71
C ARG A 300 18.44 -36.73 10.44
N THR A 301 18.08 -35.63 11.07
CA THR A 301 16.74 -35.03 10.96
C THR A 301 16.82 -33.54 10.66
N ARG A 302 15.74 -33.00 10.12
CA ARG A 302 15.48 -31.55 9.97
C ARG A 302 14.01 -31.30 10.28
N PHE A 303 13.62 -30.03 10.37
CA PHE A 303 12.25 -29.66 10.71
C PHE A 303 11.71 -28.61 9.74
N VAL A 304 10.38 -28.51 9.67
CA VAL A 304 9.69 -27.53 8.82
C VAL A 304 9.79 -26.15 9.47
N LEU A 305 10.30 -25.17 8.72
CA LEU A 305 10.33 -23.75 9.07
C LEU A 305 9.07 -23.03 8.61
N LEU A 306 8.56 -23.40 7.44
CA LEU A 306 7.36 -22.82 6.84
C LEU A 306 6.52 -23.92 6.20
N GLN A 307 5.24 -23.99 6.57
CA GLN A 307 4.30 -24.93 5.97
C GLN A 307 3.92 -24.47 4.57
N PRO A 308 3.75 -25.40 3.61
CA PRO A 308 3.28 -25.05 2.28
C PRO A 308 1.81 -24.63 2.31
N ALA A 309 1.40 -23.79 1.36
CA ALA A 309 0.01 -23.38 1.17
C ALA A 309 -0.31 -23.18 -0.32
N ASN A 310 -1.60 -23.21 -0.67
CA ASN A 310 -2.13 -22.84 -1.99
C ASN A 310 -1.36 -23.49 -3.16
N ASN A 311 -1.28 -24.81 -3.15
CA ASN A 311 -0.59 -25.61 -4.17
C ASN A 311 0.92 -25.30 -4.33
N GLY A 312 1.56 -24.73 -3.31
CA GLY A 312 3.03 -24.64 -3.25
C GLY A 312 3.68 -26.02 -3.08
N ILE A 313 5.01 -26.06 -3.24
CA ILE A 313 5.76 -27.32 -3.20
C ILE A 313 5.66 -27.94 -1.79
N PRO A 314 5.23 -29.21 -1.65
CA PRO A 314 5.09 -29.86 -0.35
C PRO A 314 6.46 -30.09 0.32
N CYS A 315 6.46 -30.28 1.64
CA CYS A 315 7.69 -30.52 2.36
C CYS A 315 8.37 -31.81 1.91
N PRO A 316 9.70 -31.79 1.68
CA PRO A 316 10.47 -33.01 1.45
C PRO A 316 10.58 -33.84 2.74
N ASN A 317 11.16 -35.03 2.65
CA ASN A 317 11.42 -35.88 3.83
C ASN A 317 12.22 -35.13 4.91
N LEU A 318 11.84 -35.36 6.16
CA LEU A 318 12.40 -34.68 7.34
C LEU A 318 13.47 -35.50 8.06
N ASP A 319 13.62 -36.76 7.68
CA ASP A 319 14.65 -37.67 8.14
C ASP A 319 15.40 -38.27 6.94
N GLU A 320 16.67 -38.57 7.16
CA GLU A 320 17.52 -39.25 6.20
C GLU A 320 18.30 -40.34 6.91
N GLU A 321 18.30 -41.52 6.30
CA GLU A 321 18.95 -42.71 6.80
C GLU A 321 20.09 -43.10 5.86
N THR A 322 21.26 -43.42 6.42
CA THR A 322 22.39 -43.93 5.62
C THR A 322 23.19 -44.99 6.37
N GLY A 323 23.89 -45.82 5.61
CA GLY A 323 24.79 -46.83 6.14
C GLY A 323 26.01 -46.23 6.85
N CYS A 324 26.50 -46.92 7.88
CA CYS A 324 27.70 -46.54 8.62
C CYS A 324 28.39 -47.76 9.23
N GLU A 325 29.62 -47.58 9.71
CA GLU A 325 30.34 -48.57 10.50
C GLU A 325 30.29 -48.18 11.98
N PRO A 326 29.85 -49.07 12.90
CA PRO A 326 29.85 -48.77 14.33
C PRO A 326 31.26 -48.54 14.87
N GLU A 327 31.51 -47.37 15.47
CA GLU A 327 32.77 -47.04 16.14
C GLU A 327 32.80 -47.56 17.60
N ASN A 328 33.99 -47.75 18.17
CA ASN A 328 34.21 -48.19 19.56
C ASN A 328 33.54 -49.53 19.95
N CYS A 329 33.63 -50.49 19.05
CA CYS A 329 33.22 -51.87 19.26
C CYS A 329 34.10 -52.57 20.31
N VAL A 330 33.52 -52.92 21.46
CA VAL A 330 34.14 -53.76 22.50
C VAL A 330 33.80 -55.23 22.27
#